data_AF-A0A7J5AN16-F1
#
_entry.id   AF-A0A7J5AN16-F1
#
_cell.length_a   1.000
_cell.length_b   1.000
_cell.length_c   1.000
_cell.angle_alpha   90.00
_cell.angle_beta   90.00
_cell.angle_gamma   90.00
#
_symmetry.space_group_name_H-M   'P 1'
#
loop_
_entity.id
_entity.type
_entity.pdbx_description
1 polymer ?
#
loop_
_entity_poly.entity_id
_entity_poly.type
_entity_poly.pdbx_seq_one_letter_code
_entity_poly.pdbx_strand_id
1 'polypeptide(L)'
;MIKKMFSVSIITFTILITSSISCSKNDTIVEEGGATNTNALETYLKANADYVHHINGFYIVGSAAKPTSSETTPGTTGKDIFEHSVRLFSSFLDQDNDGVIDDDKKELNKWLAQKLVFISGPLSMVDKISAANLVEGKGLYGMSMQTDNWPYVKDYNGKGWTISELNSSTWRPQVFNALWEETFHTVTEAFSRVDPEFKFTTGGVLRKYMDDDIAAKTYDISVQNAEENGNYDKVTAVNEYIHQIWAINFAGQSNKLNSHQKKALEFMKKKKVPMQVNAGYTKMIGTKVK
;
A
#
# COMPACT_ATOMS: atom_id res chain seq x y z
N MET A 1 14.80 -60.98 59.86
CA MET A 1 13.77 -60.32 60.69
C MET A 1 13.56 -58.89 60.20
N ILE A 2 12.29 -58.52 60.08
CA ILE A 2 11.71 -57.30 59.50
C ILE A 2 12.24 -56.04 60.23
N LYS A 3 12.52 -54.94 59.51
CA LYS A 3 11.80 -53.65 59.66
C LYS A 3 12.42 -52.45 58.91
N LYS A 4 11.57 -51.91 58.03
CA LYS A 4 11.26 -50.49 57.76
C LYS A 4 12.30 -49.67 56.97
N MET A 5 12.07 -49.65 55.65
CA MET A 5 12.38 -48.50 54.79
C MET A 5 11.46 -47.32 55.16
N PHE A 6 12.06 -46.16 55.40
CA PHE A 6 11.36 -44.88 55.51
C PHE A 6 11.01 -44.36 54.11
N SER A 7 9.72 -44.18 53.86
CA SER A 7 9.20 -43.44 52.71
C SER A 7 9.36 -41.94 52.96
N VAL A 8 10.24 -41.29 52.20
CA VAL A 8 10.32 -39.83 52.13
C VAL A 8 9.32 -39.37 51.08
N SER A 9 8.26 -38.70 51.51
CA SER A 9 7.33 -37.98 50.63
C SER A 9 8.01 -36.70 50.15
N ILE A 10 8.34 -36.64 48.86
CA ILE A 10 8.73 -35.41 48.18
C ILE A 10 7.44 -34.65 47.87
N ILE A 11 7.22 -33.53 48.57
CA ILE A 11 6.19 -32.55 48.25
C ILE A 11 6.72 -31.73 47.09
N THR A 12 6.18 -31.97 45.89
CA THR A 12 6.46 -31.16 44.70
C THR A 12 5.71 -29.83 44.84
N PHE A 13 6.43 -28.75 45.12
CA PHE A 13 5.89 -27.39 45.05
C PHE A 13 5.80 -27.00 43.56
N THR A 14 4.61 -27.12 42.97
CA THR A 14 4.32 -26.56 41.65
C THR A 14 4.21 -25.05 41.80
N ILE A 15 5.29 -24.32 41.48
CA ILE A 15 5.24 -22.87 41.33
C ILE A 15 4.46 -22.58 40.05
N LEU A 16 3.21 -22.17 40.21
CA LEU A 16 2.39 -21.61 39.14
C LEU A 16 2.96 -20.21 38.84
N ILE A 17 3.87 -20.12 37.87
CA ILE A 17 4.28 -18.82 37.31
C ILE A 17 3.12 -18.35 36.46
N THR A 18 2.22 -17.56 37.04
CA THR A 18 1.27 -16.76 36.29
C THR A 18 2.07 -15.68 35.56
N SER A 19 2.45 -15.95 34.31
CA SER A 19 2.87 -14.91 33.39
C SER A 19 1.67 -14.00 33.15
N SER A 20 1.61 -12.91 33.90
CA SER A 20 0.81 -11.75 33.56
C SER A 20 1.33 -11.22 32.22
N ILE A 21 0.71 -11.70 31.14
CA ILE A 21 0.81 -11.10 29.81
C ILE A 21 0.30 -9.68 29.98
N SER A 22 1.24 -8.74 30.11
CA SER A 22 0.94 -7.33 29.98
C SER A 22 0.46 -7.13 28.54
N CYS A 23 -0.85 -6.99 28.37
CA CYS A 23 -1.44 -6.40 27.17
C CYS A 23 -0.86 -4.99 27.03
N SER A 24 0.27 -4.88 26.34
CA SER A 24 0.79 -3.63 25.82
C SER A 24 -0.26 -3.06 24.89
N LYS A 25 -1.01 -2.06 25.37
CA LYS A 25 -1.78 -1.18 24.50
C LYS A 25 -0.78 -0.54 23.54
N ASN A 26 -0.90 -0.87 22.25
CA ASN A 26 -0.13 -0.27 21.17
C ASN A 26 -0.60 1.18 20.90
N ASP A 27 -0.55 2.02 21.93
CA ASP A 27 -0.68 3.46 21.76
C ASP A 27 0.73 4.05 21.78
N THR A 28 0.98 4.97 20.85
CA THR A 28 2.19 5.80 20.68
C THR A 28 3.42 5.18 20.01
N ILE A 29 3.46 5.28 18.68
CA ILE A 29 4.69 5.69 17.96
C ILE A 29 4.34 6.89 17.04
N VAL A 30 3.99 8.00 17.68
CA VAL A 30 4.32 9.33 17.17
C VAL A 30 4.77 10.09 18.41
N GLU A 31 6.06 10.41 18.50
CA GLU A 31 6.56 11.30 19.55
C GLU A 31 5.72 12.58 19.55
N GLU A 32 5.20 12.93 20.72
CA GLU A 32 4.43 14.14 21.00
C GLU A 32 5.31 15.38 20.76
N GLY A 33 5.45 15.75 19.49
CA GLY A 33 6.09 16.98 19.03
C GLY A 33 5.22 17.80 18.08
N GLY A 34 3.92 17.48 17.96
CA GLY A 34 3.04 18.10 16.96
C GLY A 34 1.53 18.04 17.21
N ALA A 35 1.09 17.86 18.47
CA ALA A 35 -0.31 17.63 18.82
C ALA A 35 -1.31 18.73 18.39
N THR A 36 -0.84 19.91 17.97
CA THR A 36 -1.70 21.01 17.49
C THR A 36 -2.04 20.94 15.99
N ASN A 37 -1.28 20.18 15.18
CA ASN A 37 -1.40 20.23 13.71
C ASN A 37 -2.18 19.08 13.07
N THR A 38 -2.30 17.93 13.74
CA THR A 38 -3.10 16.77 13.29
C THR A 38 -4.59 17.12 13.24
N ASN A 39 -5.07 17.90 14.21
CA ASN A 39 -6.46 18.34 14.30
C ASN A 39 -6.89 19.20 13.09
N ALA A 40 -6.02 20.07 12.59
CA ALA A 40 -6.36 20.96 11.47
C ALA A 40 -6.51 20.20 10.14
N LEU A 41 -5.63 19.23 9.87
CA LEU A 41 -5.74 18.39 8.67
C LEU A 41 -6.99 17.50 8.75
N GLU A 42 -7.20 16.80 9.86
CA GLU A 42 -8.37 15.93 10.03
C GLU A 42 -9.69 16.72 9.89
N THR A 43 -9.77 17.91 10.49
CA THR A 43 -10.95 18.77 10.39
C THR A 43 -11.19 19.21 8.94
N TYR A 44 -10.14 19.58 8.22
CA TYR A 44 -10.25 19.90 6.80
C TYR A 44 -10.74 18.70 5.99
N LEU A 45 -10.18 17.51 6.20
CA LEU A 45 -10.59 16.30 5.49
C LEU A 45 -12.05 15.94 5.80
N LYS A 46 -12.49 16.01 7.06
CA LYS A 46 -13.90 15.81 7.44
C LYS A 46 -14.86 16.79 6.75
N ALA A 47 -14.41 18.01 6.50
CA ALA A 47 -15.21 19.04 5.84
C ALA A 47 -15.25 18.89 4.31
N ASN A 48 -14.29 18.17 3.71
CA ASN A 48 -14.13 18.09 2.25
C ASN A 48 -14.26 16.68 1.67
N ALA A 49 -14.39 15.64 2.50
CA ALA A 49 -14.64 14.27 2.12
C ALA A 49 -15.89 13.72 2.82
N ASP A 50 -16.55 12.73 2.21
CA ASP A 50 -17.71 12.07 2.80
C ASP A 50 -17.30 10.98 3.79
N TYR A 51 -16.18 10.32 3.51
CA TYR A 51 -15.58 9.27 4.34
C TYR A 51 -14.15 9.63 4.71
N VAL A 52 -13.79 9.37 5.97
CA VAL A 52 -12.43 9.58 6.48
C VAL A 52 -12.06 8.42 7.39
N HIS A 53 -10.87 7.85 7.16
CA HIS A 53 -10.25 6.84 8.01
C HIS A 53 -8.78 7.20 8.20
N HIS A 54 -8.18 6.82 9.33
CA HIS A 54 -6.75 6.94 9.49
C HIS A 54 -6.11 5.67 10.08
N ILE A 55 -4.90 5.35 9.64
CA ILE A 55 -4.06 4.29 10.20
C ILE A 55 -2.83 4.96 10.80
N ASN A 56 -2.82 5.19 12.12
CA ASN A 56 -1.77 5.91 12.85
C ASN A 56 -1.30 7.21 12.15
N GLY A 57 -2.24 8.05 11.74
CA GLY A 57 -1.96 9.34 11.08
C GLY A 57 -1.84 9.29 9.56
N PHE A 58 -1.80 8.12 8.92
CA PHE A 58 -1.99 8.03 7.47
C PHE A 58 -3.48 8.13 7.14
N TYR A 59 -3.87 9.20 6.45
CA TYR A 59 -5.26 9.47 6.10
C TYR A 59 -5.66 8.84 4.77
N ILE A 60 -6.80 8.17 4.79
CA ILE A 60 -7.49 7.61 3.64
C ILE A 60 -8.86 8.29 3.60
N VAL A 61 -9.21 8.93 2.50
CA VAL A 61 -10.46 9.69 2.37
C VAL A 61 -11.20 9.32 1.09
N GLY A 62 -12.53 9.45 1.14
CA GLY A 62 -13.37 9.06 0.02
C GLY A 62 -14.62 9.92 -0.18
N SER A 63 -15.16 9.88 -1.40
CA SER A 63 -16.46 10.47 -1.74
C SER A 63 -17.59 9.44 -1.66
N ALA A 64 -18.79 9.90 -1.32
CA ALA A 64 -20.04 9.17 -1.48
C ALA A 64 -20.60 9.25 -2.90
N ALA A 65 -20.01 10.08 -3.77
CA ALA A 65 -20.40 10.16 -5.17
C ALA A 65 -20.34 8.79 -5.85
N LYS A 66 -21.35 8.52 -6.67
CA LYS A 66 -21.40 7.27 -7.45
C LYS A 66 -20.26 7.30 -8.50
N PRO A 67 -19.45 6.24 -8.61
CA PRO A 67 -18.46 6.13 -9.67
C PRO A 67 -19.12 6.21 -11.05
N THR A 68 -18.48 6.92 -11.99
CA THR A 68 -19.04 7.15 -13.33
C THR A 68 -18.21 6.52 -14.45
N SER A 69 -17.03 5.97 -14.16
CA SER A 69 -16.28 5.18 -15.14
C SER A 69 -17.13 4.01 -15.65
N SER A 70 -17.25 3.87 -16.97
CA SER A 70 -18.06 2.83 -17.63
C SER A 70 -17.55 1.41 -17.38
N GLU A 71 -16.29 1.29 -16.95
CA GLU A 71 -15.64 0.01 -16.67
C GLU A 71 -15.77 -0.39 -15.18
N THR A 72 -16.39 0.45 -14.36
CA THR A 72 -16.67 0.12 -12.96
C THR A 72 -17.77 -0.94 -12.85
N THR A 73 -17.57 -1.92 -11.96
CA THR A 73 -18.55 -2.97 -11.68
C THR A 73 -19.93 -2.37 -11.37
N PRO A 74 -21.00 -2.74 -12.09
CA PRO A 74 -22.33 -2.19 -11.87
C PRO A 74 -22.81 -2.31 -10.42
N GLY A 75 -23.43 -1.26 -9.91
CA GLY A 75 -23.94 -1.20 -8.53
C GLY A 75 -22.89 -0.82 -7.48
N THR A 76 -21.62 -0.64 -7.86
CA THR A 76 -20.59 -0.10 -6.96
C THR A 76 -20.95 1.30 -6.49
N THR A 77 -20.79 1.54 -5.19
CA THR A 77 -20.93 2.85 -4.55
C THR A 77 -19.56 3.45 -4.21
N GLY A 78 -19.48 4.77 -3.99
CA GLY A 78 -18.25 5.39 -3.49
C GLY A 78 -17.78 4.82 -2.14
N LYS A 79 -18.73 4.37 -1.31
CA LYS A 79 -18.44 3.68 -0.04
C LYS A 79 -17.72 2.35 -0.26
N ASP A 80 -18.12 1.57 -1.27
CA ASP A 80 -17.47 0.29 -1.57
C ASP A 80 -15.99 0.49 -1.92
N ILE A 81 -15.68 1.50 -2.74
CA ILE A 81 -14.31 1.84 -3.15
C ILE A 81 -13.50 2.34 -1.95
N PHE A 82 -14.07 3.23 -1.14
CA PHE A 82 -13.43 3.72 0.07
C PHE A 82 -13.12 2.61 1.08
N GLU A 83 -14.09 1.75 1.41
CA GLU A 83 -13.84 0.67 2.37
C GLU A 83 -12.86 -0.36 1.80
N HIS A 84 -12.84 -0.57 0.49
CA HIS A 84 -11.84 -1.44 -0.16
C HIS A 84 -10.44 -0.83 -0.09
N SER A 85 -10.28 0.49 -0.27
CA SER A 85 -8.96 1.12 -0.13
C SER A 85 -8.40 0.97 1.28
N VAL A 86 -9.24 1.13 2.31
CA VAL A 86 -8.87 0.89 3.71
C VAL A 86 -8.45 -0.56 3.94
N ARG A 87 -9.17 -1.53 3.39
CA ARG A 87 -8.80 -2.96 3.50
C ARG A 87 -7.49 -3.29 2.78
N LEU A 88 -7.22 -2.69 1.62
CA LEU A 88 -5.97 -2.88 0.89
C LEU A 88 -4.78 -2.34 1.69
N PHE A 89 -4.86 -1.11 2.19
CA PHE A 89 -3.80 -0.56 3.04
C PHE A 89 -3.63 -1.34 4.35
N SER A 90 -4.73 -1.79 4.95
CA SER A 90 -4.66 -2.65 6.14
C SER A 90 -3.91 -3.95 5.81
N SER A 91 -4.24 -4.61 4.70
CA SER A 91 -3.56 -5.82 4.26
C SER A 91 -2.08 -5.60 3.91
N PHE A 92 -1.70 -4.46 3.32
CA PHE A 92 -0.29 -4.14 3.06
C PHE A 92 0.53 -3.96 4.34
N LEU A 93 -0.13 -3.56 5.44
CA LEU A 93 0.50 -3.31 6.74
C LEU A 93 0.44 -4.52 7.68
N ASP A 94 -0.46 -5.47 7.43
CA ASP A 94 -0.70 -6.69 8.21
C ASP A 94 -0.67 -7.89 7.24
N GLN A 95 0.54 -8.41 7.01
CA GLN A 95 0.77 -9.50 6.07
C GLN A 95 0.49 -10.88 6.69
N ASP A 96 0.49 -10.99 8.04
CA ASP A 96 0.13 -12.23 8.73
C ASP A 96 -1.39 -12.37 8.99
N ASN A 97 -2.13 -11.28 8.77
CA ASN A 97 -3.57 -11.13 8.88
C ASN A 97 -4.12 -11.21 10.31
N ASP A 98 -3.32 -10.86 11.33
CA ASP A 98 -3.72 -10.89 12.74
C ASP A 98 -4.51 -9.64 13.19
N GLY A 99 -4.60 -8.62 12.36
CA GLY A 99 -5.32 -7.36 12.60
C GLY A 99 -4.48 -6.27 13.22
N VAL A 100 -3.17 -6.48 13.34
CA VAL A 100 -2.19 -5.58 13.88
C VAL A 100 -1.16 -5.28 12.79
N ILE A 101 -0.60 -4.07 12.80
CA ILE A 101 0.48 -3.74 11.87
C ILE A 101 1.70 -4.57 12.22
N ASP A 102 2.22 -5.32 11.24
CA ASP A 102 3.43 -6.11 11.37
C ASP A 102 4.60 -5.23 11.82
N ASP A 103 5.48 -5.78 12.66
CA ASP A 103 6.65 -5.05 13.17
C ASP A 103 7.52 -4.46 12.05
N ASP A 104 7.68 -5.18 10.94
CA ASP A 104 8.49 -4.74 9.80
C ASP A 104 7.74 -3.79 8.84
N LYS A 105 6.46 -3.51 9.08
CA LYS A 105 5.63 -2.53 8.34
C LYS A 105 5.35 -1.25 9.11
N LYS A 106 5.72 -1.17 10.40
CA LYS A 106 5.61 0.06 11.21
C LYS A 106 6.32 1.25 10.57
N GLU A 107 7.50 1.03 9.97
CA GLU A 107 8.25 2.09 9.31
C GLU A 107 7.56 2.60 8.04
N LEU A 108 7.01 1.68 7.23
CA LEU A 108 6.18 2.02 6.07
C LEU A 108 4.95 2.84 6.51
N ASN A 109 4.23 2.43 7.55
CA ASN A 109 3.07 3.16 8.05
C ASN A 109 3.44 4.60 8.49
N LYS A 110 4.60 4.76 9.14
CA LYS A 110 5.14 6.09 9.48
C LYS A 110 5.41 6.93 8.22
N TRP A 111 6.03 6.36 7.18
CA TRP A 111 6.30 7.10 5.94
C TRP A 111 5.03 7.49 5.20
N LEU A 112 4.04 6.59 5.14
CA LEU A 112 2.71 6.88 4.60
C LEU A 112 2.10 8.09 5.32
N ALA A 113 2.10 8.09 6.66
CA ALA A 113 1.55 9.18 7.46
C ALA A 113 2.29 10.52 7.28
N GLN A 114 3.60 10.48 7.08
CA GLN A 114 4.43 11.68 6.96
C GLN A 114 4.46 12.28 5.55
N LYS A 115 4.14 11.49 4.52
CA LYS A 115 4.35 11.87 3.13
C LYS A 115 3.09 11.90 2.30
N LEU A 116 2.06 11.13 2.64
CA LEU A 116 0.93 10.88 1.74
C LEU A 116 -0.44 11.08 2.41
N VAL A 117 -1.43 11.37 1.56
CA VAL A 117 -2.85 11.19 1.81
C VAL A 117 -3.41 10.40 0.63
N PHE A 118 -4.24 9.40 0.88
CA PHE A 118 -4.92 8.67 -0.20
C PHE A 118 -6.36 9.16 -0.38
N ILE A 119 -6.75 9.46 -1.62
CA ILE A 119 -8.02 10.11 -1.95
C ILE A 119 -8.76 9.30 -3.02
N SER A 120 -9.94 8.74 -2.71
CA SER A 120 -10.77 8.05 -3.69
C SER A 120 -12.08 8.80 -3.97
N GLY A 121 -12.26 9.33 -5.17
CA GLY A 121 -13.47 10.07 -5.54
C GLY A 121 -13.39 10.69 -6.93
N PRO A 122 -14.37 11.54 -7.31
CA PRO A 122 -14.31 12.28 -8.57
C PRO A 122 -13.07 13.18 -8.64
N LEU A 123 -12.52 13.39 -9.84
CA LEU A 123 -11.31 14.19 -10.08
C LEU A 123 -11.40 15.58 -9.42
N SER A 124 -12.56 16.24 -9.48
CA SER A 124 -12.77 17.54 -8.84
C SER A 124 -12.54 17.55 -7.31
N MET A 125 -12.86 16.46 -6.62
CA MET A 125 -12.57 16.31 -5.19
C MET A 125 -11.09 16.00 -4.96
N VAL A 126 -10.51 15.14 -5.80
CA VAL A 126 -9.08 14.79 -5.76
C VAL A 126 -8.24 16.06 -5.89
N ASP A 127 -8.45 16.86 -6.93
CA ASP A 127 -7.70 18.10 -7.18
C ASP A 127 -7.84 19.08 -6.02
N LYS A 128 -9.06 19.27 -5.51
CA LYS A 128 -9.34 20.19 -4.41
C LYS A 128 -8.57 19.82 -3.13
N ILE A 129 -8.56 18.54 -2.76
CA ILE A 129 -7.89 18.07 -1.55
C ILE A 129 -6.37 18.07 -1.76
N SER A 130 -5.88 17.58 -2.90
CA SER A 130 -4.46 17.52 -3.21
C SER A 130 -3.80 18.90 -3.21
N ALA A 131 -4.44 19.91 -3.82
CA ALA A 131 -3.91 21.28 -3.90
C ALA A 131 -4.14 22.12 -2.62
N ALA A 132 -4.75 21.55 -1.58
CA ALA A 132 -4.99 22.29 -0.35
C ALA A 132 -3.66 22.57 0.38
N ASN A 133 -3.49 23.78 0.92
CA ASN A 133 -2.29 24.12 1.72
C ASN A 133 -2.11 23.21 2.96
N LEU A 134 -3.19 22.58 3.44
CA LEU A 134 -3.13 21.61 4.54
C LEU A 134 -2.59 20.23 4.10
N VAL A 135 -2.53 19.96 2.80
CA VAL A 135 -1.94 18.76 2.19
C VAL A 135 -0.61 19.15 1.54
N GLU A 136 -0.63 19.82 0.39
CA GLU A 136 0.56 20.21 -0.37
C GLU A 136 1.49 21.13 0.45
N GLY A 137 0.93 22.16 1.10
CA GLY A 137 1.71 23.10 1.92
C GLY A 137 2.35 22.46 3.16
N LYS A 138 1.89 21.26 3.57
CA LYS A 138 2.53 20.45 4.62
C LYS A 138 3.52 19.42 4.06
N GLY A 139 3.76 19.42 2.75
CA GLY A 139 4.62 18.46 2.08
C GLY A 139 4.01 17.07 1.92
N LEU A 140 2.69 16.95 2.08
CA LEU A 140 1.96 15.72 1.78
C LEU A 140 1.61 15.68 0.29
N TYR A 141 1.68 14.50 -0.30
CA TYR A 141 1.27 14.25 -1.67
C TYR A 141 -0.04 13.45 -1.70
N GLY A 142 -1.02 13.96 -2.46
CA GLY A 142 -2.30 13.31 -2.67
C GLY A 142 -2.18 12.22 -3.73
N MET A 143 -2.02 10.97 -3.30
CA MET A 143 -2.22 9.81 -4.17
C MET A 143 -3.72 9.53 -4.28
N SER A 144 -4.19 9.06 -5.44
CA SER A 144 -5.63 9.04 -5.67
C SER A 144 -6.14 7.84 -6.44
N MET A 145 -7.44 7.58 -6.32
CA MET A 145 -8.23 6.77 -7.25
C MET A 145 -9.37 7.64 -7.79
N GLN A 146 -9.32 7.97 -9.08
CA GLN A 146 -10.28 8.86 -9.73
C GLN A 146 -11.51 8.05 -10.20
N THR A 147 -12.59 8.06 -9.43
CA THR A 147 -13.75 7.17 -9.64
C THR A 147 -14.59 7.51 -10.89
N ASP A 148 -14.38 8.69 -11.44
CA ASP A 148 -14.99 9.15 -12.68
C ASP A 148 -14.20 8.71 -13.93
N ASN A 149 -12.89 8.50 -13.79
CA ASN A 149 -12.00 8.20 -14.91
C ASN A 149 -11.54 6.74 -14.93
N TRP A 150 -11.39 6.09 -13.78
CA TRP A 150 -10.66 4.82 -13.68
C TRP A 150 -11.54 3.63 -13.29
N PRO A 151 -11.22 2.43 -13.80
CA PRO A 151 -12.01 1.22 -13.56
C PRO A 151 -11.88 0.73 -12.11
N TYR A 152 -13.02 0.34 -11.53
CA TYR A 152 -13.06 -0.42 -10.28
C TYR A 152 -13.77 -1.76 -10.47
N VAL A 153 -13.09 -2.84 -10.12
CA VAL A 153 -13.60 -4.21 -10.26
C VAL A 153 -13.77 -4.85 -8.88
N LYS A 154 -15.01 -4.98 -8.42
CA LYS A 154 -15.34 -5.33 -7.02
C LYS A 154 -14.70 -6.63 -6.54
N ASP A 155 -14.69 -7.65 -7.38
CA ASP A 155 -14.22 -9.00 -7.04
C ASP A 155 -12.81 -9.29 -7.58
N TYR A 156 -12.06 -8.24 -7.93
CA TYR A 156 -10.67 -8.39 -8.38
C TYR A 156 -9.79 -8.92 -7.25
N ASN A 157 -9.04 -9.98 -7.55
CA ASN A 157 -8.16 -10.65 -6.59
C ASN A 157 -6.69 -10.67 -7.03
N GLY A 158 -6.34 -9.90 -8.07
CA GLY A 158 -4.99 -9.83 -8.64
C GLY A 158 -4.52 -11.06 -9.40
N LYS A 159 -5.40 -12.05 -9.67
CA LYS A 159 -5.08 -13.32 -10.33
C LYS A 159 -6.06 -13.62 -11.48
N GLY A 160 -5.87 -14.75 -12.15
CA GLY A 160 -6.77 -15.24 -13.21
C GLY A 160 -6.38 -14.82 -14.64
N TRP A 161 -5.25 -14.13 -14.79
CA TRP A 161 -4.67 -13.75 -16.07
C TRP A 161 -3.30 -14.41 -16.25
N THR A 162 -2.81 -14.47 -17.49
CA THR A 162 -1.48 -15.00 -17.80
C THR A 162 -0.68 -14.01 -18.63
N ILE A 163 0.64 -14.08 -18.53
CA ILE A 163 1.56 -13.26 -19.31
C ILE A 163 2.68 -14.13 -19.90
N SER A 164 3.11 -13.84 -21.11
CA SER A 164 4.31 -14.45 -21.71
C SER A 164 5.59 -13.79 -21.20
N GLU A 165 5.62 -12.47 -21.21
CA GLU A 165 6.73 -11.62 -20.78
C GLU A 165 6.23 -10.20 -20.51
N LEU A 166 6.94 -9.44 -19.66
CA LEU A 166 6.73 -8.00 -19.51
C LEU A 166 7.71 -7.26 -20.42
N ASN A 167 7.22 -6.69 -21.51
CA ASN A 167 8.08 -6.03 -22.51
C ASN A 167 7.69 -4.57 -22.82
N SER A 168 6.64 -4.04 -22.19
CA SER A 168 6.20 -2.65 -22.39
C SER A 168 5.51 -2.06 -21.16
N SER A 169 5.63 -0.74 -20.99
CA SER A 169 4.88 0.03 -19.98
C SER A 169 3.37 0.05 -20.21
N THR A 170 2.92 -0.22 -21.43
CA THR A 170 1.48 -0.30 -21.75
C THR A 170 0.80 -1.57 -21.23
N TRP A 171 1.56 -2.56 -20.78
CA TRP A 171 0.98 -3.82 -20.28
C TRP A 171 0.19 -3.58 -18.98
N ARG A 172 -1.02 -4.16 -18.91
CA ARG A 172 -1.84 -4.26 -17.69
C ARG A 172 -2.47 -5.66 -17.63
N PRO A 173 -2.77 -6.20 -16.43
CA PRO A 173 -3.56 -7.41 -16.29
C PRO A 173 -4.90 -7.35 -17.02
N GLN A 174 -5.38 -8.48 -17.54
CA GLN A 174 -6.75 -8.58 -18.05
C GLN A 174 -7.73 -8.38 -16.89
N VAL A 175 -8.69 -7.46 -17.04
CA VAL A 175 -9.59 -7.02 -15.95
C VAL A 175 -8.84 -6.28 -14.85
N PHE A 176 -8.20 -5.19 -15.24
CA PHE A 176 -7.45 -4.31 -14.35
C PHE A 176 -8.36 -3.58 -13.35
N ASN A 177 -7.91 -3.49 -12.09
CA ASN A 177 -8.56 -2.68 -11.07
C ASN A 177 -7.61 -1.55 -10.65
N ALA A 178 -7.97 -0.31 -10.98
CA ALA A 178 -7.14 0.85 -10.69
C ALA A 178 -6.94 1.08 -9.19
N LEU A 179 -7.91 0.72 -8.35
CA LEU A 179 -7.73 0.88 -6.90
C LEU A 179 -6.57 0.02 -6.37
N TRP A 180 -6.37 -1.18 -6.93
CA TRP A 180 -5.25 -2.04 -6.54
C TRP A 180 -3.89 -1.44 -6.94
N GLU A 181 -3.80 -0.90 -8.15
CA GLU A 181 -2.60 -0.20 -8.63
C GLU A 181 -2.34 1.05 -7.78
N GLU A 182 -3.32 1.93 -7.61
CA GLU A 182 -3.15 3.20 -6.90
C GLU A 182 -2.80 3.05 -5.42
N THR A 183 -3.36 2.02 -4.76
CA THR A 183 -2.98 1.72 -3.37
C THR A 183 -1.55 1.18 -3.28
N PHE A 184 -1.10 0.37 -4.23
CA PHE A 184 0.30 -0.04 -4.31
C PHE A 184 1.22 1.13 -4.70
N HIS A 185 0.75 2.09 -5.52
CA HIS A 185 1.54 3.27 -5.94
C HIS A 185 1.79 4.14 -4.72
N THR A 186 0.78 4.27 -3.88
CA THR A 186 0.90 4.94 -2.59
C THR A 186 1.95 4.29 -1.70
N VAL A 187 2.02 2.96 -1.67
CA VAL A 187 3.08 2.24 -0.93
C VAL A 187 4.45 2.56 -1.51
N THR A 188 4.67 2.36 -2.82
CA THR A 188 5.99 2.57 -3.45
C THR A 188 6.43 4.03 -3.43
N GLU A 189 5.49 4.97 -3.49
CA GLU A 189 5.72 6.40 -3.37
C GLU A 189 6.15 6.81 -1.96
N ALA A 190 5.64 6.15 -0.91
CA ALA A 190 6.12 6.37 0.45
C ALA A 190 7.60 5.99 0.59
N PHE A 191 8.02 4.87 -0.03
CA PHE A 191 9.43 4.49 -0.08
C PHE A 191 10.25 5.52 -0.88
N SER A 192 9.80 5.92 -2.07
CA SER A 192 10.56 6.81 -2.98
C SER A 192 10.86 8.18 -2.36
N ARG A 193 9.96 8.65 -1.49
CA ARG A 193 10.07 9.94 -0.80
C ARG A 193 10.99 9.94 0.41
N VAL A 194 11.40 8.78 0.91
CA VAL A 194 12.17 8.68 2.17
C VAL A 194 13.48 7.91 1.98
N ASP A 195 13.46 6.79 1.27
CA ASP A 195 14.64 5.96 1.07
C ASP A 195 15.49 6.51 -0.09
N PRO A 196 16.75 6.91 0.15
CA PRO A 196 17.61 7.47 -0.89
C PRO A 196 17.95 6.50 -2.03
N GLU A 197 17.90 5.20 -1.78
CA GLU A 197 18.14 4.16 -2.81
C GLU A 197 16.86 3.80 -3.57
N PHE A 198 15.67 3.92 -2.96
CA PHE A 198 14.37 3.61 -3.56
C PHE A 198 13.81 4.76 -4.41
N LYS A 199 14.64 5.63 -4.99
CA LYS A 199 14.14 6.74 -5.79
C LYS A 199 13.79 6.32 -7.21
N PHE A 200 12.78 6.96 -7.80
CA PHE A 200 12.39 6.80 -9.20
C PHE A 200 13.21 7.69 -10.14
N THR A 201 13.86 8.71 -9.60
CA THR A 201 14.73 9.64 -10.32
C THR A 201 16.10 9.04 -10.61
N THR A 202 16.85 9.71 -11.49
CA THR A 202 18.24 9.35 -11.82
C THR A 202 19.09 9.19 -10.55
N GLY A 203 19.83 8.08 -10.48
CA GLY A 203 20.63 7.69 -9.30
C GLY A 203 19.92 6.68 -8.39
N GLY A 204 18.60 6.51 -8.51
CA GLY A 204 17.86 5.44 -7.85
C GLY A 204 18.15 4.06 -8.44
N VAL A 205 18.12 3.02 -7.60
CA VAL A 205 18.45 1.65 -8.02
C VAL A 205 17.42 1.10 -9.00
N LEU A 206 16.13 1.33 -8.74
CA LEU A 206 15.02 0.91 -9.60
C LEU A 206 15.07 1.60 -10.97
N ARG A 207 15.39 2.90 -10.97
CA ARG A 207 15.61 3.67 -12.20
C ARG A 207 16.73 3.08 -13.04
N LYS A 208 17.86 2.73 -12.41
CA LYS A 208 18.96 2.06 -13.12
C LYS A 208 18.53 0.74 -13.75
N TYR A 209 17.76 -0.09 -13.04
CA TYR A 209 17.31 -1.37 -13.60
C TYR A 209 16.38 -1.20 -14.80
N MET A 210 15.45 -0.25 -14.77
CA MET A 210 14.59 0.05 -15.92
C MET A 210 15.39 0.62 -17.10
N ASP A 211 16.31 1.58 -16.86
CA ASP A 211 17.15 2.13 -17.93
C ASP A 211 18.05 1.03 -18.56
N ASP A 212 18.59 0.11 -17.75
CA ASP A 212 19.37 -1.04 -18.25
C ASP A 212 18.48 -2.02 -19.06
N ASP A 213 17.22 -2.22 -18.67
CA ASP A 213 16.23 -3.07 -19.37
C ASP A 213 15.84 -2.47 -20.74
N ILE A 214 15.63 -1.15 -20.80
CA ILE A 214 15.39 -0.39 -22.04
C ILE A 214 16.62 -0.46 -22.95
N ALA A 215 17.83 -0.28 -22.40
CA ALA A 215 19.07 -0.37 -23.17
C ALA A 215 19.29 -1.77 -23.76
N ALA A 216 18.86 -2.82 -23.03
CA ALA A 216 18.85 -4.20 -23.50
C ALA A 216 17.74 -4.50 -24.52
N LYS A 217 16.83 -3.54 -24.78
CA LYS A 217 15.67 -3.65 -25.68
C LYS A 217 14.68 -4.73 -25.25
N THR A 218 14.62 -5.03 -23.97
CA THR A 218 13.68 -6.01 -23.39
C THR A 218 12.50 -5.37 -22.68
N TYR A 219 12.47 -4.04 -22.60
CA TYR A 219 11.34 -3.25 -22.12
C TYR A 219 11.21 -1.94 -22.90
N ASP A 220 9.99 -1.57 -23.28
CA ASP A 220 9.67 -0.37 -24.06
C ASP A 220 8.72 0.58 -23.32
N ILE A 221 9.05 1.87 -23.36
CA ILE A 221 8.21 2.96 -22.84
C ILE A 221 7.74 3.91 -23.95
N SER A 222 8.15 3.67 -25.20
CA SER A 222 7.98 4.64 -26.27
C SER A 222 6.52 4.79 -26.71
N VAL A 223 5.75 3.69 -26.68
CA VAL A 223 4.32 3.71 -27.04
C VAL A 223 3.54 4.60 -26.09
N GLN A 224 3.65 4.38 -24.78
CA GLN A 224 2.94 5.19 -23.79
C GLN A 224 3.40 6.65 -23.81
N ASN A 225 4.70 6.88 -24.00
CA ASN A 225 5.19 8.24 -24.17
C ASN A 225 4.60 8.94 -25.40
N ALA A 226 4.34 8.23 -26.50
CA ALA A 226 3.65 8.81 -27.65
C ALA A 226 2.16 9.08 -27.34
N GLU A 227 1.48 8.17 -26.65
CA GLU A 227 0.07 8.32 -26.23
C GLU A 227 -0.12 9.51 -25.28
N GLU A 228 0.88 9.80 -24.44
CA GLU A 228 0.87 10.93 -23.50
C GLU A 228 1.50 12.20 -24.09
N ASN A 229 1.66 12.29 -25.42
CA ASN A 229 2.23 13.46 -26.12
C ASN A 229 3.61 13.88 -25.61
N GLY A 230 4.45 12.91 -25.23
CA GLY A 230 5.79 13.14 -24.71
C GLY A 230 5.84 13.45 -23.21
N ASN A 231 4.71 13.41 -22.51
CA ASN A 231 4.62 13.72 -21.08
C ASN A 231 4.84 12.51 -20.17
N TYR A 232 5.04 11.31 -20.73
CA TYR A 232 5.34 10.12 -19.95
C TYR A 232 6.80 10.16 -19.49
N ASP A 233 7.00 10.77 -18.31
CA ASP A 233 8.33 10.94 -17.79
C ASP A 233 8.93 9.64 -17.24
N LYS A 234 10.26 9.61 -17.15
CA LYS A 234 10.97 8.43 -16.66
C LYS A 234 10.83 8.19 -15.15
N VAL A 235 10.23 9.09 -14.39
CA VAL A 235 9.93 8.91 -12.96
C VAL A 235 8.65 8.09 -12.83
N THR A 236 7.60 8.52 -13.53
CA THR A 236 6.33 7.79 -13.68
C THR A 236 6.58 6.40 -14.25
N ALA A 237 7.41 6.29 -15.30
CA ALA A 237 7.74 5.01 -15.90
C ALA A 237 8.39 4.01 -14.92
N VAL A 238 9.24 4.47 -13.99
CA VAL A 238 9.83 3.57 -12.98
C VAL A 238 8.76 3.07 -12.00
N ASN A 239 7.84 3.95 -11.60
CA ASN A 239 6.77 3.57 -10.69
C ASN A 239 5.84 2.53 -11.33
N GLU A 240 5.46 2.72 -12.59
CA GLU A 240 4.67 1.72 -13.34
C GLU A 240 5.45 0.42 -13.60
N TYR A 241 6.75 0.51 -13.93
CA TYR A 241 7.60 -0.67 -14.14
C TYR A 241 7.61 -1.60 -12.93
N ILE A 242 7.83 -1.05 -11.72
CA ILE A 242 7.89 -1.86 -10.50
C ILE A 242 6.51 -2.40 -10.09
N HIS A 243 5.43 -1.71 -10.49
CA HIS A 243 4.05 -2.15 -10.31
C HIS A 243 3.69 -3.35 -11.16
N GLN A 244 4.02 -3.29 -12.44
CA GLN A 244 3.83 -4.41 -13.35
C GLN A 244 4.59 -5.64 -12.84
N ILE A 245 5.84 -5.44 -12.39
CA ILE A 245 6.66 -6.49 -11.76
C ILE A 245 5.99 -7.05 -10.50
N TRP A 246 5.47 -6.17 -9.63
CA TRP A 246 4.78 -6.59 -8.41
C TRP A 246 3.52 -7.39 -8.72
N ALA A 247 2.69 -6.95 -9.66
CA ALA A 247 1.48 -7.66 -10.08
C ALA A 247 1.80 -9.06 -10.64
N ILE A 248 2.83 -9.18 -11.47
CA ILE A 248 3.34 -10.46 -12.00
C ILE A 248 3.83 -11.36 -10.89
N ASN A 249 4.58 -10.81 -9.92
CA ASN A 249 5.03 -11.59 -8.77
C ASN A 249 3.86 -12.06 -7.90
N PHE A 250 2.93 -11.16 -7.60
CA PHE A 250 1.75 -11.46 -6.80
C PHE A 250 0.89 -12.56 -7.44
N ALA A 251 0.76 -12.55 -8.76
CA ALA A 251 0.05 -13.58 -9.52
C ALA A 251 0.82 -14.91 -9.63
N GLY A 252 2.00 -15.04 -9.02
CA GLY A 252 2.82 -16.26 -9.05
C GLY A 252 3.56 -16.49 -10.37
N GLN A 253 3.74 -15.44 -11.17
CA GLN A 253 4.30 -15.50 -12.52
C GLN A 253 5.70 -14.88 -12.62
N SER A 254 6.44 -14.77 -11.50
CA SER A 254 7.78 -14.16 -11.46
C SER A 254 8.81 -14.85 -12.39
N ASN A 255 8.53 -16.07 -12.84
CA ASN A 255 9.35 -16.76 -13.85
C ASN A 255 9.29 -16.08 -15.23
N LYS A 256 8.24 -15.29 -15.51
CA LYS A 256 8.05 -14.50 -16.75
C LYS A 256 8.86 -13.21 -16.79
N LEU A 257 9.44 -12.81 -15.65
CA LEU A 257 10.28 -11.62 -15.56
C LEU A 257 11.67 -11.89 -16.15
N ASN A 258 12.21 -10.91 -16.88
CA ASN A 258 13.58 -10.95 -17.38
C ASN A 258 14.62 -10.72 -16.25
N SER A 259 15.91 -10.71 -16.59
CA SER A 259 16.99 -10.58 -15.59
C SER A 259 17.03 -9.22 -14.88
N HIS A 260 16.65 -8.13 -15.55
CA HIS A 260 16.59 -6.77 -14.98
C HIS A 260 15.38 -6.61 -14.06
N GLN A 261 14.22 -7.10 -14.51
CA GLN A 261 12.98 -7.11 -13.74
C GLN A 261 13.10 -7.96 -12.47
N LYS A 262 13.79 -9.10 -12.54
CA LYS A 262 14.10 -9.92 -11.36
C LYS A 262 14.99 -9.17 -10.36
N LYS A 263 15.97 -8.37 -10.81
CA LYS A 263 16.77 -7.53 -9.91
C LYS A 263 15.92 -6.47 -9.22
N ALA A 264 14.99 -5.83 -9.95
CA ALA A 264 14.06 -4.88 -9.37
C ALA A 264 13.13 -5.53 -8.33
N LEU A 265 12.59 -6.72 -8.64
CA LEU A 265 11.78 -7.51 -7.69
C LEU A 265 12.55 -7.85 -6.41
N GLU A 266 13.77 -8.36 -6.53
CA GLU A 266 14.60 -8.71 -5.36
C GLU A 266 15.01 -7.47 -4.55
N PHE A 267 15.23 -6.33 -5.21
CA PHE A 267 15.44 -5.05 -4.52
C PHE A 267 14.22 -4.63 -3.71
N MET A 268 13.00 -4.71 -4.28
CA MET A 268 11.77 -4.41 -3.54
C MET A 268 11.58 -5.34 -2.33
N LYS A 269 11.83 -6.64 -2.48
CA LYS A 269 11.81 -7.60 -1.37
C LYS A 269 12.82 -7.26 -0.28
N LYS A 270 14.07 -6.95 -0.66
CA LYS A 270 15.12 -6.54 0.28
C LYS A 270 14.73 -5.28 1.06
N LYS A 271 14.02 -4.36 0.41
CA LYS A 271 13.49 -3.13 1.01
C LYS A 271 12.22 -3.34 1.83
N LYS A 272 11.74 -4.59 1.96
CA LYS A 272 10.53 -4.96 2.70
C LYS A 272 9.25 -4.29 2.18
N VAL A 273 9.21 -3.97 0.89
CA VAL A 273 7.95 -3.61 0.22
C VAL A 273 6.99 -4.80 0.37
N PRO A 274 5.71 -4.59 0.74
CA PRO A 274 4.75 -5.68 0.88
C PRO A 274 4.52 -6.38 -0.46
N MET A 275 4.90 -7.66 -0.54
CA MET A 275 4.85 -8.46 -1.77
C MET A 275 3.54 -9.24 -1.93
N GLN A 276 2.67 -9.17 -0.94
CA GLN A 276 1.37 -9.83 -0.94
C GLN A 276 0.28 -8.87 -0.50
N VAL A 277 -0.93 -9.15 -0.95
CA VAL A 277 -2.15 -8.50 -0.51
C VAL A 277 -3.25 -9.55 -0.46
N ASN A 278 -4.01 -9.55 0.63
CA ASN A 278 -5.12 -10.46 0.82
C ASN A 278 -6.40 -9.80 0.28
N ALA A 279 -6.84 -10.25 -0.89
CA ALA A 279 -8.08 -9.75 -1.52
C ALA A 279 -9.33 -9.97 -0.64
N GLY A 280 -9.29 -10.98 0.24
CA GLY A 280 -10.34 -11.28 1.21
C GLY A 280 -10.08 -10.70 2.60
N TYR A 281 -9.15 -9.75 2.75
CA TYR A 281 -8.83 -9.16 4.04
C TYR A 281 -10.06 -8.46 4.61
N THR A 282 -10.55 -8.89 5.78
CA THR A 282 -11.82 -8.40 6.34
C THR A 282 -11.63 -7.34 7.42
N LYS A 283 -10.42 -7.18 7.93
CA LYS A 283 -10.14 -6.25 9.03
C LYS A 283 -9.96 -4.83 8.49
N MET A 284 -10.23 -3.84 9.34
CA MET A 284 -9.98 -2.43 9.05
C MET A 284 -9.11 -1.90 10.18
N ILE A 285 -7.79 -1.87 9.96
CA ILE A 285 -6.83 -1.39 10.94
C ILE A 285 -6.98 0.13 11.05
N GLY A 286 -6.86 0.68 12.26
CA GLY A 286 -6.97 2.12 12.50
C GLY A 286 -8.37 2.56 12.88
N THR A 287 -8.68 3.83 12.67
CA THR A 287 -9.87 4.48 13.20
C THR A 287 -10.72 5.07 12.10
N LYS A 288 -12.01 4.70 12.07
CA LYS A 288 -13.00 5.40 11.26
C LYS A 288 -13.31 6.75 11.90
N VAL A 289 -13.16 7.80 11.11
CA VAL A 289 -13.25 9.19 11.54
C VAL A 289 -14.57 9.83 11.06
N LYS A 290 -15.02 9.48 9.85
CA LYS A 290 -16.29 9.91 9.24
C LYS A 290 -16.83 8.79 8.34
#